data_AF-A0ABD0QQJ1-F1
#
_entry.id   AF-A0ABD0QQJ1-F1
#
_cell.length_a   1.000
_cell.length_b   1.000
_cell.length_c   1.000
_cell.angle_alpha   90.00
_cell.angle_beta   90.00
_cell.angle_gamma   90.00
#
_symmetry.space_group_name_H-M   'P 1'
#
loop_
_entity.id
_entity.type
_entity.pdbx_description
1 polymer ?
#
loop_
_entity_poly.entity_id
_entity_poly.type
_entity_poly.pdbx_seq_one_letter_code
_entity_poly.pdbx_strand_id
1 'polypeptide(L)' 'YRLTRIAVDNAAGPHRNHTVVFLGSERGIVLKFLAKMRSGFLNDSLFLEELNVYNPE' A
#
# COMPACT_ATOMS: atom_id res chain seq x y z
N TYR A 1 9.87 5.82 11.11
CA TYR A 1 9.84 4.38 11.47
C TYR A 1 10.34 3.59 10.28
N ARG A 2 10.98 2.42 10.48
CA ARG A 2 11.37 1.55 9.35
C ARG A 2 10.18 0.74 8.86
N LEU A 3 10.09 0.61 7.55
CA LEU A 3 9.18 -0.32 6.87
C LEU A 3 9.83 -1.71 6.87
N THR A 4 9.05 -2.73 7.22
CA THR A 4 9.54 -4.09 7.49
C THR A 4 8.72 -5.19 6.82
N ARG A 5 7.52 -4.86 6.35
CA ARG A 5 6.58 -5.79 5.71
C ARG A 5 5.96 -5.14 4.49
N ILE A 6 5.64 -5.97 3.50
CA ILE A 6 4.93 -5.57 2.28
C ILE A 6 3.80 -6.55 1.98
N ALA A 7 2.66 -6.03 1.58
CA ALA A 7 1.56 -6.79 0.99
C ALA A 7 1.05 -6.05 -0.25
N VAL A 8 0.60 -6.80 -1.25
CA VAL A 8 0.16 -6.24 -2.54
C VAL A 8 -1.16 -6.87 -2.94
N ASP A 9 -2.14 -6.03 -3.28
CA ASP A 9 -3.35 -6.41 -3.99
C ASP A 9 -3.23 -5.90 -5.43
N ASN A 10 -3.13 -6.80 -6.41
CA ASN A 10 -2.95 -6.47 -7.82
C ASN A 10 -4.26 -6.39 -8.61
N ALA A 11 -5.41 -6.54 -7.95
CA ALA A 11 -6.72 -6.62 -8.56
C ALA A 11 -7.75 -5.78 -7.79
N ALA A 12 -7.32 -4.66 -7.23
CA ALA A 12 -8.15 -3.77 -6.43
C ALA A 12 -9.13 -2.95 -7.29
N GLY A 13 -10.19 -2.47 -6.63
CA GLY A 13 -11.22 -1.61 -7.21
C GLY A 13 -12.29 -2.37 -8.02
N PRO A 14 -13.37 -1.69 -8.46
CA PRO A 14 -14.53 -2.33 -9.09
C PRO A 14 -14.20 -3.11 -10.37
N HIS A 15 -13.22 -2.64 -11.13
CA HIS A 15 -12.78 -3.27 -12.39
C HIS A 15 -11.52 -4.12 -12.24
N ARG A 16 -11.03 -4.31 -11.01
CA ARG A 16 -9.84 -5.13 -10.71
C ARG A 16 -8.59 -4.77 -11.51
N ASN A 17 -8.42 -3.47 -11.79
CA ASN A 17 -7.37 -2.92 -12.62
C ASN A 17 -6.45 -1.94 -11.88
N HIS A 18 -6.54 -1.92 -10.55
CA HIS A 18 -5.66 -1.12 -9.70
C HIS A 18 -4.76 -2.04 -8.88
N THR A 19 -3.52 -1.61 -8.67
CA THR A 19 -2.59 -2.27 -7.75
C THR A 19 -2.42 -1.41 -6.52
N VAL A 20 -2.75 -1.94 -5.35
CA VAL A 20 -2.58 -1.28 -4.07
C VAL A 20 -1.48 -1.98 -3.28
N VAL A 21 -0.55 -1.19 -2.75
CA VAL A 21 0.59 -1.67 -1.96
C VAL A 21 0.41 -1.19 -0.52
N PHE A 22 0.58 -2.11 0.42
CA PHE A 22 0.58 -1.86 1.86
C PHE A 22 1.99 -2.09 2.40
N LEU A 23 2.53 -1.10 3.10
CA LEU A 23 3.84 -1.17 3.75
C LEU A 23 3.66 -1.09 5.26
N GLY A 24 3.99 -2.17 5.94
CA GLY A 24 3.93 -2.27 7.40
C GLY A 24 5.24 -1.80 8.03
N SER A 25 5.14 -1.06 9.12
CA SER A 25 6.28 -0.59 9.90
C SER A 25 6.47 -1.34 11.21
N GLU A 26 7.65 -1.19 11.80
CA GLU A 26 7.97 -1.70 13.15
C GLU A 26 7.18 -1.04 14.28
N ARG A 27 6.44 0.06 14.02
CA ARG A 27 5.68 0.80 15.03
C ARG A 27 4.17 0.60 14.92
N GLY A 28 3.73 -0.42 14.18
CA GLY A 28 2.30 -0.68 13.99
C GLY A 28 1.60 0.29 13.04
N ILE A 29 2.36 1.11 12.32
CA ILE A 29 1.84 1.98 11.25
C ILE A 29 1.84 1.23 9.93
N VAL A 30 0.75 1.33 9.18
CA VAL A 30 0.58 0.82 7.82
C VAL A 30 0.41 2.01 6.87
N LEU A 31 1.25 2.06 5.84
CA LEU A 31 1.13 3.00 4.74
C LEU A 31 0.48 2.30 3.55
N LYS A 32 -0.45 2.98 2.87
CA LYS A 32 -1.10 2.48 1.66
C LYS A 32 -0.86 3.39 0.48
N PHE A 33 -0.47 2.78 -0.64
CA PHE A 33 -0.19 3.45 -1.89
C PHE A 33 -0.98 2.81 -3.03
N LEU A 34 -1.47 3.63 -3.96
CA LEU A 34 -1.90 3.17 -5.27
C LEU A 34 -0.71 3.19 -6.22
N ALA A 35 -0.32 2.03 -6.73
CA ALA A 35 0.70 1.92 -7.76
C ALA A 35 0.08 2.26 -9.12
N LYS A 36 0.60 3.30 -9.77
CA LYS A 36 0.22 3.62 -11.14
C LYS A 36 1.06 2.75 -12.06
N MET A 37 0.39 1.99 -12.90
CA MET A 37 1.01 1.25 -13.98
C MET A 37 0.71 1.94 -15.30
N ARG A 38 1.75 2.26 -16.07
CA ARG A 38 1.62 2.71 -17.45
C ARG A 38 2.31 1.69 -18.33
N SER A 39 1.57 1.14 -19.31
CA SER A 39 2.10 0.17 -20.28
C SER A 39 2.88 -1.00 -19.64
N GLY A 40 2.39 -1.55 -18.51
CA GLY A 40 2.99 -2.69 -17.83
C GLY A 40 4.18 -2.39 -16.91
N PHE A 41 4.60 -1.13 -16.81
CA PHE A 41 5.66 -0.70 -15.89
C PHE A 41 5.11 0.19 -14.78
N LEU A 42 5.66 0.02 -13.58
CA LEU A 42 5.45 0.94 -12.46
C LEU A 42 6.09 2.27 -12.80
N ASN A 43 5.27 3.30 -13.03
CA ASN A 43 5.75 4.62 -13.41
C ASN A 43 5.71 5.62 -12.25
N ASP A 44 4.76 5.47 -11.34
CA ASP A 44 4.53 6.39 -10.23
C ASP A 44 3.71 5.71 -9.11
N SER A 45 3.71 6.28 -7.92
CA SER A 45 2.90 5.84 -6.78
C SER A 45 2.15 7.02 -6.17
N LEU A 46 0.86 6.83 -5.88
CA LEU A 46 0.06 7.79 -5.14
C LEU A 46 -0.09 7.33 -3.69
N PHE A 47 0.33 8.16 -2.74
CA PHE A 47 0.06 7.93 -1.32
C PHE A 47 -1.43 8.15 -1.03
N LEU A 48 -2.09 7.16 -0.41
CA LEU A 48 -3.53 7.18 -0.14
C LEU A 48 -3.83 7.47 1.34
N GLU A 49 -3.23 6.69 2.24
CA GLU A 49 -3.53 6.76 3.68
C GLU A 49 -2.36 6.23 4.52
N GLU A 50 -2.26 6.77 5.74
CA GLU A 50 -1.46 6.24 6.85
C GLU A 50 -2.41 5.82 7.97
N LEU A 51 -2.23 4.60 8.46
CA LEU A 51 -3.08 3.99 9.48
C LEU A 51 -2.21 3.53 10.65
N ASN A 52 -2.51 4.00 11.87
CA ASN A 52 -1.97 3.38 13.08
C ASN A 52 -2.91 2.26 13.50
N VAL A 53 -2.48 1.01 13.32
CA VAL A 53 -3.34 -0.17 13.55
C VAL A 53 -2.97 -0.94 14.82
N TYR A 54 -1.92 -0.52 15.53
CA TYR A 54 -1.57 -1.15 16.80
C TYR A 54 -2.53 -0.71 17.90
N ASN A 55 -3.28 -1.67 18.44
CA ASN A 55 -4.07 -1.46 19.65
C ASN A 55 -3.27 -2.01 20.86
N PRO A 56 -2.87 -1.14 21.82
CA PRO A 56 -2.15 -1.58 23.01
C PRO A 56 -3.03 -2.22 24.10
N GLU A 57 -4.36 -2.09 24.02
CA GLU A 57 -5.31 -2.64 25.00
C GLU A 57 -5.49 -4.16 24.90
#